data_AF-A0A090X442-F1
#
_entry.id   AF-A0A090X442-F1
#
_cell.length_a   1.000
_cell.length_b   1.000
_cell.length_c   1.000
_cell.angle_alpha   90.00
_cell.angle_beta   90.00
_cell.angle_gamma   90.00
#
_symmetry.space_group_name_H-M   'P 1'
#
loop_
_entity.id
_entity.type
_entity.pdbx_description
1 polymer ?
#
loop_
_entity_poly.entity_id
_entity_poly.type
_entity_poly.pdbx_seq_one_letter_code
_entity_poly.pdbx_strand_id
1 'polypeptide(L)'
;MNRLIIILFSLLIFSCNSERNIEKIEYEFYPAFLSPITYSIDLNDKVLYQNSRFYKTDGYIQGSKNLINKKYKINDEDLTKFLDEIYAIGLDSSIVHQRDVLDGIGFKFNLIDNRNDTISLTSVSPNRKDKSTVDYEALDAFFRLTNKAINDYKGSYITERIQDYFDYGLQIKLTNTEPLEYRVWGGRITGCESDNPELITFLDSLPNDKPVIFDLRNGGFAPCLSSLLDQFNKNKKLFYYGNYYLSKSDLELETLKDQLKEAEKDMNSSMVGSLRATIRGTEKYMNEIEKEIIQNQHTFGTKEEIIKTIANTVYN
;
A
#
# COMPACT_ATOMS: atom_id res chain seq x y z
N MET A 1 25.64 34.32 46.17
CA MET A 1 25.07 32.95 46.07
C MET A 1 23.86 32.87 45.14
N ASN A 2 22.81 33.68 45.34
CA ASN A 2 21.58 33.57 44.53
C ASN A 2 21.77 33.75 43.01
N ARG A 3 22.71 34.61 42.56
CA ARG A 3 23.02 34.76 41.12
C ARG A 3 23.74 33.54 40.52
N LEU A 4 24.56 32.84 41.29
CA LEU A 4 25.27 31.63 40.83
C LEU A 4 24.30 30.45 40.70
N ILE A 5 23.35 30.35 41.64
CA ILE A 5 22.30 29.32 41.62
C ILE A 5 21.39 29.49 40.41
N ILE A 6 21.02 30.73 40.05
CA ILE A 6 20.19 31.01 38.85
C ILE A 6 20.94 30.64 37.56
N ILE A 7 22.24 30.94 37.44
CA ILE A 7 23.04 30.56 36.27
C ILE A 7 23.20 29.03 36.17
N LEU A 8 23.41 28.34 37.30
CA LEU A 8 23.47 26.87 37.32
C LEU A 8 22.13 26.24 36.93
N PHE A 9 21.01 26.77 37.42
CA PHE A 9 19.67 26.30 37.05
C PHE A 9 19.39 26.57 35.57
N SER A 10 19.82 27.71 35.04
CA SER A 10 19.68 28.04 33.61
C SER A 10 20.46 27.06 32.73
N LEU A 11 21.70 26.73 33.11
CA LEU A 11 22.55 25.77 32.40
C LEU A 11 22.03 24.32 32.50
N LEU A 12 21.41 23.95 33.63
CA LEU A 12 20.76 22.65 33.80
C LEU A 12 19.51 22.50 32.92
N ILE A 13 18.71 23.56 32.75
CA ILE A 13 17.52 23.56 31.87
C ILE A 13 17.95 23.46 30.39
N PHE A 14 19.04 24.10 29.99
CA PHE A 14 19.59 23.94 28.63
C PHE A 14 20.25 22.57 28.39
N SER A 15 20.73 21.87 29.42
CA SER A 15 21.29 20.51 29.28
C SER A 15 20.23 19.39 29.19
N CYS A 16 18.97 19.68 29.47
CA CYS A 16 17.86 18.74 29.27
C CYS A 16 17.33 18.70 27.82
N ASN A 17 17.78 19.62 26.95
CA ASN A 17 17.58 19.51 25.51
C ASN A 17 18.75 18.75 24.88
N SER A 18 18.98 17.50 25.30
CA SER A 18 19.68 16.58 24.40
C SER A 18 18.79 16.45 23.16
N GLU A 19 19.26 16.88 21.99
CA GLU A 19 18.62 16.55 20.72
C GLU A 19 18.28 15.06 20.75
N ARG A 20 16.99 14.73 20.68
CA ARG A 20 16.55 13.33 20.70
C ARG A 20 17.08 12.70 19.42
N ASN A 21 18.11 11.87 19.55
CA ASN A 21 18.65 11.14 18.42
C ASN A 21 17.70 9.97 18.14
N ILE A 22 16.80 10.17 17.17
CA ILE A 22 15.87 9.15 16.72
C ILE A 22 16.70 8.02 16.08
N GLU A 23 16.50 6.78 16.53
CA GLU A 23 17.15 5.60 15.95
C GLU A 23 16.19 4.79 15.10
N LYS A 24 14.89 4.88 15.38
CA LYS A 24 13.88 4.03 14.78
C LYS A 24 12.56 4.77 14.60
N ILE A 25 11.89 4.48 13.50
CA ILE A 25 10.58 5.02 13.16
C ILE A 25 9.64 3.86 12.87
N GLU A 26 8.45 3.86 13.45
CA GLU A 26 7.46 2.79 13.23
C GLU A 26 6.13 3.35 12.73
N TYR A 27 5.52 2.62 11.79
CA TYR A 27 4.14 2.81 11.36
C TYR A 27 3.36 1.54 11.61
N GLU A 28 2.20 1.66 12.24
CA GLU A 28 1.23 0.59 12.40
C GLU A 28 -0.08 1.03 11.77
N PHE A 29 -0.50 0.33 10.72
CA PHE A 29 -1.74 0.60 10.00
C PHE A 29 -2.83 -0.33 10.46
N TYR A 30 -4.02 0.21 10.70
CA TYR A 30 -5.21 -0.52 11.13
C TYR A 30 -6.25 -0.47 10.00
N PRO A 31 -6.25 -1.44 9.07
CA PRO A 31 -7.30 -1.54 8.08
C PRO A 31 -8.59 -2.09 8.70
N ALA A 32 -9.75 -1.71 8.14
CA ALA A 32 -11.05 -2.12 8.67
C ALA A 32 -11.18 -3.65 8.80
N PHE A 33 -11.52 -4.12 10.00
CA PHE A 33 -11.77 -5.54 10.33
C PHE A 33 -10.60 -6.49 9.99
N LEU A 34 -9.39 -5.96 9.91
CA LEU A 34 -8.17 -6.68 9.60
C LEU A 34 -7.13 -6.43 10.69
N SER A 35 -6.19 -7.36 10.85
CA SER A 35 -5.07 -7.13 11.76
C SER A 35 -4.13 -6.03 11.28
N PRO A 36 -3.42 -5.39 12.22
CA PRO A 36 -2.52 -4.31 11.88
C PRO A 36 -1.35 -4.77 11.02
N ILE A 37 -0.84 -3.85 10.22
CA ILE A 37 0.36 -4.04 9.40
C ILE A 37 1.42 -3.08 9.91
N THR A 38 2.60 -3.60 10.21
CA THR A 38 3.69 -2.81 10.79
C THR A 38 4.82 -2.61 9.80
N TYR A 39 5.35 -1.39 9.83
CA TYR A 39 6.57 -1.01 9.15
C TYR A 39 7.52 -0.43 10.19
N SER A 40 8.79 -0.79 10.10
CA SER A 40 9.83 -0.26 10.97
C SER A 40 11.00 0.18 10.12
N ILE A 41 11.39 1.44 10.26
CA ILE A 41 12.55 2.02 9.62
C ILE A 41 13.64 2.10 10.68
N ASP A 42 14.72 1.35 10.48
CA ASP A 42 15.92 1.41 11.30
C ASP A 42 16.90 2.39 10.65
N LEU A 43 17.23 3.46 11.35
CA LEU A 43 18.04 4.57 10.81
C LEU A 43 19.54 4.25 10.83
N ASN A 44 19.97 3.35 11.72
CA ASN A 44 21.36 2.89 11.79
C ASN A 44 21.66 1.92 10.65
N ASP A 45 20.79 0.94 10.45
CA ASP A 45 20.89 -0.05 9.38
C ASP A 45 20.42 0.47 8.01
N LYS A 46 19.70 1.60 8.00
CA LYS A 46 19.10 2.24 6.82
C LYS A 46 18.18 1.30 6.05
N VAL A 47 17.29 0.65 6.78
CA VAL A 47 16.44 -0.42 6.26
C VAL A 47 14.99 -0.24 6.69
N LEU A 48 14.09 -0.62 5.79
CA LEU A 48 12.67 -0.72 6.03
C LEU A 48 12.32 -2.20 6.25
N TYR A 49 11.80 -2.52 7.42
CA TYR A 49 11.17 -3.80 7.70
C TYR A 49 9.67 -3.68 7.46
N GLN A 50 9.11 -4.58 6.66
CA GLN A 50 7.67 -4.72 6.47
C GLN A 50 7.22 -6.04 7.09
N ASN A 51 6.28 -5.95 8.02
CA ASN A 51 5.69 -7.10 8.69
C ASN A 51 4.17 -7.01 8.63
N SER A 52 3.55 -8.01 8.01
CA SER A 52 2.10 -8.13 7.96
C SER A 52 1.69 -9.54 8.34
N ARG A 53 0.66 -9.61 9.15
CA ARG A 53 -0.10 -10.82 9.47
C ARG A 53 -1.54 -10.50 9.09
N PHE A 54 -2.02 -10.84 7.89
CA PHE A 54 -3.44 -10.58 7.59
C PHE A 54 -4.30 -11.58 8.37
N TYR A 55 -4.92 -11.12 9.46
CA TYR A 55 -6.05 -11.80 10.08
C TYR A 55 -7.34 -11.21 9.48
N LYS A 56 -8.28 -12.07 9.12
CA LYS A 56 -9.67 -11.68 8.90
C LYS A 56 -10.43 -12.01 10.17
N THR A 57 -11.06 -11.03 10.80
CA THR A 57 -12.02 -11.27 11.88
C THR A 57 -13.42 -11.35 11.29
N ASP A 58 -13.90 -12.58 11.10
CA ASP A 58 -15.26 -12.98 11.44
C ASP A 58 -15.37 -14.51 11.44
N GLY A 59 -15.67 -15.06 12.62
CA GLY A 59 -16.10 -16.44 12.83
C GLY A 59 -15.02 -17.53 12.83
N TYR A 60 -14.09 -17.57 11.89
CA TYR A 60 -13.08 -18.63 11.81
C TYR A 60 -11.80 -18.18 11.10
N ILE A 61 -10.66 -18.64 11.65
CA ILE A 61 -9.29 -18.71 11.07
C ILE A 61 -8.36 -17.53 11.41
N GLN A 62 -7.31 -17.86 12.18
CA GLN A 62 -6.14 -17.03 12.46
C GLN A 62 -5.34 -16.79 11.16
N GLY A 63 -4.93 -15.55 10.88
CA GLY A 63 -4.10 -15.18 9.72
C GLY A 63 -2.81 -16.00 9.57
N SER A 64 -2.19 -15.99 8.38
CA SER A 64 -0.81 -16.52 8.25
C SER A 64 0.14 -15.64 9.08
N LYS A 65 0.93 -16.26 9.96
CA LYS A 65 2.02 -15.58 10.69
C LYS A 65 3.12 -15.06 9.76
N ASN A 66 3.14 -15.50 8.50
CA ASN A 66 4.26 -15.34 7.58
C ASN A 66 3.88 -14.63 6.27
N LEU A 67 2.76 -13.91 6.22
CA LEU A 67 2.34 -13.26 4.98
C LEU A 67 3.47 -12.37 4.43
N ILE A 68 4.06 -11.50 5.24
CA ILE A 68 5.29 -10.83 4.84
C ILE A 68 6.15 -10.52 6.06
N ASN A 69 7.43 -10.81 5.93
CA ASN A 69 8.47 -10.40 6.87
C ASN A 69 9.73 -10.15 6.04
N LYS A 70 9.83 -8.93 5.50
CA LYS A 70 10.88 -8.57 4.54
C LYS A 70 11.65 -7.34 5.00
N LYS A 71 12.94 -7.34 4.68
CA LYS A 71 13.88 -6.23 4.87
C LYS A 71 14.19 -5.63 3.51
N TYR A 72 13.99 -4.33 3.37
CA TYR A 72 14.32 -3.56 2.18
C TYR A 72 15.41 -2.55 2.53
N LYS A 73 16.42 -2.46 1.68
CA LYS A 73 17.45 -1.42 1.83
C LYS A 73 16.89 -0.08 1.37
N ILE A 74 17.15 0.97 2.13
CA ILE A 74 16.77 2.33 1.77
C ILE A 74 18.00 3.04 1.18
N ASN A 75 17.80 3.83 0.14
CA ASN A 75 18.83 4.72 -0.39
C ASN A 75 19.05 5.91 0.56
N ASP A 76 20.28 6.35 0.73
CA ASP A 76 20.63 7.50 1.59
C ASP A 76 19.85 8.78 1.22
N GLU A 77 19.70 9.08 -0.07
CA GLU A 77 18.97 10.27 -0.54
C GLU A 77 17.48 10.20 -0.17
N ASP A 78 16.84 9.05 -0.42
CA ASP A 78 15.44 8.83 -0.07
C ASP A 78 15.24 8.87 1.45
N LEU A 79 16.19 8.33 2.22
CA LEU A 79 16.14 8.35 3.69
C LEU A 79 16.31 9.76 4.24
N THR A 80 17.28 10.53 3.75
CA THR A 80 17.49 11.92 4.17
C THR A 80 16.26 12.76 3.89
N LYS A 81 15.71 12.66 2.68
CA LYS A 81 14.49 13.38 2.32
C LYS A 81 13.32 13.02 3.23
N PHE A 82 13.11 11.72 3.49
CA PHE A 82 12.10 11.26 4.42
C PHE A 82 12.29 11.85 5.81
N LEU A 83 13.51 11.81 6.36
CA LEU A 83 13.81 12.36 7.68
C LEU A 83 13.58 13.86 7.77
N ASP A 84 13.99 14.63 6.75
CA ASP A 84 13.75 16.07 6.70
C ASP A 84 12.25 16.39 6.75
N GLU A 85 11.44 15.63 6.01
CA GLU A 85 9.98 15.76 6.02
C GLU A 85 9.39 15.40 7.38
N ILE A 86 9.86 14.31 8.01
CA ILE A 86 9.40 13.88 9.33
C ILE A 86 9.78 14.87 10.43
N TYR A 87 11.00 15.41 10.42
CA TYR A 87 11.42 16.40 11.42
C TYR A 87 10.67 17.72 11.25
N ALA A 88 10.32 18.10 10.02
CA ALA A 88 9.54 19.31 9.74
C ALA A 88 8.11 19.25 10.32
N ILE A 89 7.53 18.05 10.51
CA ILE A 89 6.21 17.89 11.15
C ILE A 89 6.22 18.41 12.60
N GLY A 90 7.35 18.30 13.30
CA GLY A 90 7.49 18.81 14.66
C GLY A 90 6.56 18.12 15.68
N LEU A 91 6.40 16.80 15.59
CA LEU A 91 5.51 16.04 16.48
C LEU A 91 5.83 16.27 17.96
N ASP A 92 4.78 16.52 18.74
CA ASP A 92 4.82 16.40 20.18
C ASP A 92 4.07 15.14 20.65
N SER A 93 4.33 14.69 21.87
CA SER A 93 3.78 13.44 22.42
C SER A 93 2.29 13.49 22.77
N SER A 94 1.57 14.57 22.44
CA SER A 94 0.17 14.79 22.81
C SER A 94 -0.82 14.74 21.65
N ILE A 95 -0.33 14.52 20.41
CA ILE A 95 -1.17 14.61 19.21
C ILE A 95 -1.95 13.30 19.00
N VAL A 96 -3.26 13.36 19.28
CA VAL A 96 -4.22 12.30 18.97
C VAL A 96 -5.35 12.90 18.14
N HIS A 97 -5.54 12.38 16.92
CA HIS A 97 -6.61 12.78 16.02
C HIS A 97 -7.64 11.65 15.91
N GLN A 98 -8.82 11.86 16.48
CA GLN A 98 -9.89 10.86 16.46
C GLN A 98 -11.11 11.40 15.72
N ARG A 99 -11.73 10.52 14.93
CA ARG A 99 -13.07 10.70 14.37
C ARG A 99 -13.96 9.58 14.85
N ASP A 100 -15.22 9.90 15.10
CA ASP A 100 -16.23 8.94 15.56
C ASP A 100 -16.70 8.06 14.39
N VAL A 101 -15.92 7.02 14.08
CA VAL A 101 -16.23 6.01 13.05
C VAL A 101 -16.10 4.60 13.61
N LEU A 102 -16.89 3.67 13.08
CA LEU A 102 -16.99 2.30 13.59
C LEU A 102 -16.10 1.29 12.85
N ASP A 103 -15.48 1.69 11.73
CA ASP A 103 -14.64 0.82 10.91
C ASP A 103 -13.25 0.58 11.52
N GLY A 104 -12.82 1.45 12.44
CA GLY A 104 -11.51 1.38 13.08
C GLY A 104 -10.34 1.63 12.13
N ILE A 105 -10.58 2.23 10.96
CA ILE A 105 -9.52 2.56 10.00
C ILE A 105 -8.60 3.60 10.63
N GLY A 106 -7.29 3.41 10.56
CA GLY A 106 -6.37 4.38 11.11
C GLY A 106 -4.91 3.98 11.01
N PHE A 107 -4.05 4.79 11.61
CA PHE A 107 -2.65 4.46 11.78
C PHE A 107 -2.07 5.05 13.07
N LYS A 108 -1.00 4.42 13.54
CA LYS A 108 -0.14 4.93 14.58
C LYS A 108 1.26 5.10 14.00
N PHE A 109 1.87 6.22 14.30
CA PHE A 109 3.22 6.58 13.88
C PHE A 109 4.07 6.90 15.10
N ASN A 110 5.25 6.30 15.21
CA ASN A 110 6.15 6.45 16.35
C ASN A 110 7.54 6.91 15.91
N LEU A 111 8.10 7.86 16.65
CA LEU A 111 9.52 8.20 16.66
C LEU A 111 10.12 7.66 17.94
N ILE A 112 11.14 6.81 17.83
CA ILE A 112 11.78 6.12 18.95
C ILE A 112 13.25 6.54 19.02
N ASP A 113 13.65 7.10 20.16
CA ASP A 113 15.04 7.50 20.40
C ASP A 113 15.90 6.36 20.94
N ASN A 114 17.20 6.61 21.05
CA ASN A 114 18.18 5.66 21.59
C ASN A 114 17.98 5.25 23.06
N ARG A 115 17.14 5.96 23.81
CA ARG A 115 16.73 5.62 25.18
C ARG A 115 15.43 4.83 25.20
N ASN A 116 14.87 4.53 24.03
CA ASN A 116 13.57 3.92 23.83
C ASN A 116 12.39 4.81 24.29
N ASP A 117 12.61 6.14 24.38
CA ASP A 117 11.53 7.10 24.56
C ASP A 117 10.77 7.24 23.23
N THR A 118 9.43 7.26 23.30
CA THR A 118 8.56 7.28 22.11
C THR A 118 7.75 8.57 22.05
N ILE A 119 7.75 9.22 20.88
CA ILE A 119 6.75 10.22 20.48
C ILE A 119 5.79 9.54 19.50
N SER A 120 4.48 9.69 19.70
CA SER A 120 3.50 9.01 18.86
C SER A 120 2.46 9.99 18.33
N LEU A 121 2.06 9.78 17.08
CA LEU A 121 0.84 10.29 16.46
C LEU A 121 -0.12 9.11 16.30
N THR A 122 -1.35 9.25 16.78
CA THR A 122 -2.42 8.27 16.52
C THR A 122 -3.56 8.95 15.78
N SER A 123 -3.94 8.39 14.63
CA SER A 123 -5.00 8.94 13.79
C SER A 123 -6.02 7.87 13.41
N VAL A 124 -7.30 8.21 13.55
CA VAL A 124 -8.44 7.36 13.19
C VAL A 124 -9.22 8.03 12.06
N SER A 125 -9.26 7.35 10.91
CA SER A 125 -9.92 7.75 9.66
C SER A 125 -9.62 9.20 9.22
N PRO A 126 -8.33 9.59 9.10
CA PRO A 126 -7.96 10.95 8.74
C PRO A 126 -8.51 11.35 7.37
N ASN A 127 -9.04 12.57 7.28
CA ASN A 127 -9.49 13.16 6.02
C ASN A 127 -8.53 14.26 5.59
N ARG A 128 -8.16 14.27 4.31
CA ARG A 128 -7.25 15.26 3.72
C ARG A 128 -7.79 16.69 3.78
N LYS A 129 -9.10 16.86 4.01
CA LYS A 129 -9.81 18.15 4.07
C LYS A 129 -9.96 18.74 5.49
N ASP A 130 -9.57 18.02 6.54
CA ASP A 130 -9.77 18.42 7.94
C ASP A 130 -8.44 18.82 8.63
N LYS A 131 -8.44 18.98 9.96
CA LYS A 131 -7.27 19.30 10.81
C LYS A 131 -6.12 18.27 10.77
N SER A 132 -6.22 17.25 9.92
CA SER A 132 -5.30 16.12 9.76
C SER A 132 -4.13 16.42 8.81
N THR A 133 -3.69 17.68 8.67
CA THR A 133 -2.55 18.03 7.82
C THR A 133 -1.30 17.25 8.20
N VAL A 134 -1.00 17.20 9.51
CA VAL A 134 0.12 16.43 10.08
C VAL A 134 0.02 14.94 9.76
N ASP A 135 -1.21 14.39 9.75
CA ASP A 135 -1.43 12.98 9.43
C ASP A 135 -1.02 12.70 7.99
N TYR A 136 -1.46 13.53 7.04
CA TYR A 136 -1.12 13.38 5.64
C TYR A 136 0.34 13.73 5.33
N GLU A 137 0.98 14.63 6.06
CA GLU A 137 2.43 14.85 5.95
C GLU A 137 3.21 13.58 6.32
N ALA A 138 2.84 12.92 7.43
CA ALA A 138 3.45 11.67 7.87
C ALA A 138 3.16 10.50 6.89
N LEU A 139 1.93 10.42 6.36
CA LEU A 139 1.54 9.39 5.39
C LEU A 139 2.19 9.62 4.02
N ASP A 140 2.22 10.85 3.52
CA ASP A 140 2.82 11.21 2.23
C ASP A 140 4.33 10.88 2.23
N ALA A 141 5.03 11.22 3.32
CA ALA A 141 6.44 10.86 3.52
C ALA A 141 6.64 9.34 3.53
N PHE A 142 5.81 8.63 4.28
CA PHE A 142 5.86 7.16 4.36
C PHE A 142 5.61 6.49 3.00
N PHE A 143 4.52 6.83 2.30
CA PHE A 143 4.20 6.18 1.03
C PHE A 143 5.20 6.56 -0.06
N ARG A 144 5.76 7.77 -0.05
CA ARG A 144 6.88 8.13 -0.94
C ARG A 144 8.10 7.25 -0.70
N LEU A 145 8.53 7.11 0.56
CA LEU A 145 9.70 6.28 0.92
C LEU A 145 9.48 4.81 0.54
N THR A 146 8.34 4.24 0.91
CA THR A 146 8.04 2.83 0.66
C THR A 146 7.92 2.51 -0.83
N ASN A 147 7.35 3.41 -1.65
CA ASN A 147 7.31 3.26 -3.10
C ASN A 147 8.72 3.23 -3.74
N LYS A 148 9.74 3.76 -3.07
CA LYS A 148 11.15 3.72 -3.52
C LYS A 148 11.90 2.52 -2.98
N ALA A 149 11.70 2.19 -1.70
CA ALA A 149 12.44 1.14 -1.01
C ALA A 149 11.94 -0.28 -1.34
N ILE A 150 10.61 -0.46 -1.46
CA ILE A 150 10.00 -1.76 -1.70
C ILE A 150 10.08 -2.08 -3.20
N ASN A 151 10.88 -3.08 -3.56
CA ASN A 151 11.17 -3.42 -4.95
C ASN A 151 10.60 -4.77 -5.41
N ASP A 152 9.78 -5.41 -4.58
CA ASP A 152 9.05 -6.62 -4.97
C ASP A 152 7.55 -6.41 -5.00
N TYR A 153 6.91 -7.24 -5.83
CA TYR A 153 5.49 -7.15 -6.12
C TYR A 153 4.62 -7.32 -4.86
N LYS A 154 4.94 -8.30 -4.01
CA LYS A 154 4.11 -8.63 -2.84
C LYS A 154 4.14 -7.49 -1.82
N GLY A 155 5.32 -6.97 -1.51
CA GLY A 155 5.46 -5.82 -0.61
C GLY A 155 4.73 -4.58 -1.13
N SER A 156 4.86 -4.31 -2.43
CA SER A 156 4.21 -3.17 -3.09
C SER A 156 2.69 -3.31 -3.08
N TYR A 157 2.19 -4.49 -3.43
CA TYR A 157 0.77 -4.83 -3.41
C TYR A 157 0.15 -4.56 -2.03
N ILE A 158 0.78 -5.07 -0.96
CA ILE A 158 0.31 -4.87 0.42
C ILE A 158 0.30 -3.39 0.79
N THR A 159 1.38 -2.66 0.47
CA THR A 159 1.51 -1.23 0.80
C THR A 159 0.45 -0.38 0.10
N GLU A 160 0.24 -0.62 -1.20
CA GLU A 160 -0.79 0.07 -2.00
C GLU A 160 -2.21 -0.24 -1.50
N ARG A 161 -2.45 -1.46 -1.01
CA ARG A 161 -3.74 -1.81 -0.38
C ARG A 161 -3.97 -1.15 0.97
N ILE A 162 -2.91 -0.77 1.68
CA ILE A 162 -3.02 0.06 2.89
C ILE A 162 -3.31 1.50 2.47
N GLN A 163 -2.61 1.99 1.46
CA GLN A 163 -2.77 3.35 0.94
C GLN A 163 -4.22 3.61 0.48
N ASP A 164 -4.90 2.61 -0.05
CA ASP A 164 -6.33 2.62 -0.45
C ASP A 164 -7.30 3.01 0.68
N TYR A 165 -6.94 2.77 1.95
CA TYR A 165 -7.76 3.17 3.09
C TYR A 165 -7.72 4.69 3.37
N PHE A 166 -6.88 5.44 2.65
CA PHE A 166 -6.67 6.87 2.83
C PHE A 166 -7.00 7.66 1.55
N ASP A 167 -7.33 8.94 1.69
CA ASP A 167 -7.76 9.78 0.56
C ASP A 167 -6.56 10.24 -0.29
N TYR A 168 -6.24 9.47 -1.33
CA TYR A 168 -5.20 9.75 -2.32
C TYR A 168 -5.74 10.05 -3.73
N GLY A 169 -7.06 10.24 -3.88
CA GLY A 169 -7.71 10.51 -5.16
C GLY A 169 -7.61 9.35 -6.16
N LEU A 170 -7.48 9.67 -7.45
CA LEU A 170 -7.43 8.69 -8.54
C LEU A 170 -6.25 7.71 -8.36
N GLN A 171 -6.58 6.42 -8.26
CA GLN A 171 -5.63 5.35 -7.96
C GLN A 171 -4.87 4.86 -9.19
N ILE A 172 -4.26 5.78 -9.92
CA ILE A 172 -3.44 5.52 -11.09
C ILE A 172 -2.10 6.24 -10.91
N LYS A 173 -0.99 5.51 -11.04
CA LYS A 173 0.35 6.10 -10.97
C LYS A 173 1.23 5.68 -12.14
N LEU A 174 2.05 6.60 -12.63
CA LEU A 174 3.06 6.32 -13.65
C LEU A 174 4.13 5.39 -13.07
N THR A 175 4.39 4.26 -13.73
CA THR A 175 5.42 3.29 -13.33
C THR A 175 6.59 3.25 -14.29
N ASN A 176 6.38 3.61 -15.56
CA ASN A 176 7.43 3.66 -16.56
C ASN A 176 7.09 4.70 -17.65
N THR A 177 8.12 5.31 -18.24
CA THR A 177 7.95 6.27 -19.35
C THR A 177 8.17 5.63 -20.71
N GLU A 178 8.97 4.55 -20.80
CA GLU A 178 9.31 3.87 -22.05
C GLU A 178 9.35 2.33 -21.86
N PRO A 179 8.30 1.58 -22.27
CA PRO A 179 7.00 2.07 -22.74
C PRO A 179 6.25 2.85 -21.65
N LEU A 180 5.35 3.75 -22.08
CA LEU A 180 4.50 4.52 -21.18
C LEU A 180 3.55 3.58 -20.44
N GLU A 181 3.74 3.45 -19.13
CA GLU A 181 3.04 2.49 -18.29
C GLU A 181 2.50 3.15 -17.03
N TYR A 182 1.24 2.87 -16.76
CA TYR A 182 0.55 3.26 -15.54
C TYR A 182 0.10 2.02 -14.79
N ARG A 183 0.17 2.08 -13.46
CA ARG A 183 -0.39 1.06 -12.57
C ARG A 183 -1.66 1.57 -11.95
N VAL A 184 -2.72 0.78 -12.09
CA VAL A 184 -3.94 0.93 -11.29
C VAL A 184 -3.71 0.20 -9.98
N TRP A 185 -3.94 0.88 -8.86
CA TRP A 185 -3.65 0.36 -7.53
C TRP A 185 -4.84 0.52 -6.58
N GLY A 186 -4.75 -0.01 -5.37
CA GLY A 186 -5.80 0.16 -4.35
C GLY A 186 -7.11 -0.57 -4.66
N GLY A 187 -7.08 -1.60 -5.51
CA GLY A 187 -8.30 -2.30 -5.90
C GLY A 187 -9.00 -1.64 -7.08
N ARG A 188 -10.33 -1.53 -7.06
CA ARG A 188 -11.07 -1.10 -8.26
C ARG A 188 -11.40 0.38 -8.15
N ILE A 189 -11.16 1.13 -9.23
CA ILE A 189 -11.81 2.42 -9.46
C ILE A 189 -13.31 2.15 -9.54
N THR A 190 -14.02 2.55 -8.50
CA THR A 190 -15.46 2.29 -8.30
C THR A 190 -16.32 3.38 -8.93
N GLY A 191 -17.64 3.15 -8.97
CA GLY A 191 -18.58 4.05 -9.66
C GLY A 191 -18.54 3.88 -11.17
N CYS A 192 -19.41 4.64 -11.85
CA CYS A 192 -19.50 4.65 -13.30
C CYS A 192 -19.00 5.99 -13.86
N GLU A 193 -19.17 6.25 -15.15
CA GLU A 193 -18.62 7.43 -15.82
C GLU A 193 -18.96 8.75 -15.11
N SER A 194 -20.22 8.94 -14.68
CA SER A 194 -20.68 10.14 -13.97
C SER A 194 -19.98 10.38 -12.63
N ASP A 195 -19.47 9.32 -12.00
CA ASP A 195 -18.82 9.37 -10.70
C ASP A 195 -17.31 9.56 -10.80
N ASN A 196 -16.76 9.50 -12.03
CA ASN A 196 -15.32 9.43 -12.29
C ASN A 196 -14.79 10.55 -13.21
N PRO A 197 -15.07 11.84 -12.94
CA PRO A 197 -14.58 12.95 -13.77
C PRO A 197 -13.05 13.05 -13.80
N GLU A 198 -12.38 12.67 -12.71
CA GLU A 198 -10.91 12.64 -12.64
C GLU A 198 -10.32 11.57 -13.56
N LEU A 199 -10.96 10.40 -13.66
CA LEU A 199 -10.53 9.36 -14.60
C LEU A 199 -10.68 9.82 -16.04
N ILE A 200 -11.80 10.47 -16.38
CA ILE A 200 -12.03 11.00 -17.74
C ILE A 200 -10.94 12.02 -18.08
N THR A 201 -10.69 12.98 -17.19
CA THR A 201 -9.63 13.99 -17.35
C THR A 201 -8.26 13.34 -17.56
N PHE A 202 -7.95 12.31 -16.77
CA PHE A 202 -6.72 11.54 -16.92
C PHE A 202 -6.65 10.85 -18.29
N LEU A 203 -7.70 10.12 -18.69
CA LEU A 203 -7.75 9.41 -19.96
C LEU A 203 -7.62 10.36 -21.16
N ASP A 204 -8.28 11.53 -21.12
CA ASP A 204 -8.16 12.57 -22.14
C ASP A 204 -6.72 13.05 -22.30
N SER A 205 -5.99 13.22 -21.19
CA SER A 205 -4.60 13.69 -21.18
C SER A 205 -3.59 12.71 -21.80
N LEU A 206 -3.96 11.44 -21.97
CA LEU A 206 -3.08 10.41 -22.54
C LEU A 206 -2.76 10.68 -24.02
N PRO A 207 -1.56 10.30 -24.50
CA PRO A 207 -1.21 10.47 -25.91
C PRO A 207 -2.11 9.62 -26.83
N ASN A 208 -2.40 10.15 -28.01
CA ASN A 208 -3.20 9.45 -29.03
C ASN A 208 -2.33 8.58 -29.96
N ASP A 209 -1.06 8.93 -30.13
CA ASP A 209 -0.15 8.35 -31.13
C ASP A 209 0.72 7.20 -30.59
N LYS A 210 0.90 7.13 -29.27
CA LYS A 210 1.76 6.16 -28.59
C LYS A 210 0.97 5.12 -27.80
N PRO A 211 1.45 3.86 -27.72
CA PRO A 211 0.91 2.86 -26.82
C PRO A 211 0.96 3.32 -25.36
N VAL A 212 -0.13 3.11 -24.63
CA VAL A 212 -0.23 3.30 -23.18
C VAL A 212 -0.58 1.97 -22.55
N ILE A 213 0.22 1.54 -21.57
CA ILE A 213 0.05 0.25 -20.91
C ILE A 213 -0.50 0.46 -19.50
N PHE A 214 -1.52 -0.31 -19.13
CA PHE A 214 -2.09 -0.35 -17.78
C PHE A 214 -1.76 -1.68 -17.09
N ASP A 215 -1.05 -1.61 -15.96
CA ASP A 215 -0.85 -2.70 -15.01
C ASP A 215 -2.08 -2.81 -14.09
N LEU A 216 -2.85 -3.88 -14.26
CA LEU A 216 -4.07 -4.17 -13.49
C LEU A 216 -3.85 -5.23 -12.41
N ARG A 217 -2.60 -5.56 -12.06
CA ARG A 217 -2.34 -6.60 -11.06
C ARG A 217 -2.73 -6.19 -9.64
N ASN A 218 -2.69 -4.90 -9.29
CA ASN A 218 -3.19 -4.41 -7.99
C ASN A 218 -4.38 -3.45 -8.10
N GLY A 219 -5.04 -3.46 -9.24
CA GLY A 219 -6.25 -2.69 -9.37
C GLY A 219 -6.96 -2.89 -10.69
N GLY A 220 -8.09 -2.22 -10.86
CA GLY A 220 -8.85 -2.34 -12.09
C GLY A 220 -9.97 -1.32 -12.18
N PHE A 221 -10.75 -1.43 -13.25
CA PHE A 221 -11.89 -0.56 -13.49
C PHE A 221 -13.18 -1.30 -13.15
N ALA A 222 -14.19 -0.63 -12.59
CA ALA A 222 -15.53 -1.17 -12.40
C ALA A 222 -16.14 -1.66 -13.72
N PRO A 223 -17.05 -2.66 -13.73
CA PRO A 223 -17.57 -3.20 -14.99
C PRO A 223 -18.34 -2.15 -15.80
N CYS A 224 -19.01 -1.20 -15.15
CA CYS A 224 -19.74 -0.13 -15.83
C CYS A 224 -18.84 0.93 -16.49
N LEU A 225 -17.52 0.90 -16.23
CA LEU A 225 -16.55 1.74 -16.94
C LEU A 225 -16.10 1.12 -18.27
N SER A 226 -16.52 -0.11 -18.61
CA SER A 226 -16.11 -0.77 -19.86
C SER A 226 -16.44 0.06 -21.10
N SER A 227 -17.67 0.58 -21.19
CA SER A 227 -18.11 1.44 -22.30
C SER A 227 -17.26 2.70 -22.44
N LEU A 228 -16.83 3.31 -21.32
CA LEU A 228 -15.94 4.48 -21.32
C LEU A 228 -14.58 4.10 -21.88
N LEU A 229 -13.98 3.02 -21.37
CA LEU A 229 -12.67 2.54 -21.82
C LEU A 229 -12.70 2.15 -23.31
N ASP A 230 -13.77 1.51 -23.77
CA ASP A 230 -13.98 1.16 -25.18
C ASP A 230 -14.07 2.39 -26.08
N GLN A 231 -14.69 3.48 -25.62
CA GLN A 231 -14.70 4.75 -26.35
C GLN A 231 -13.30 5.33 -26.49
N PHE A 232 -12.51 5.32 -25.43
CA PHE A 232 -11.12 5.79 -25.47
C PHE A 232 -10.23 4.89 -26.35
N ASN A 233 -10.43 3.57 -26.32
CA ASN A 233 -9.70 2.60 -27.16
C ASN A 233 -9.92 2.78 -28.66
N LYS A 234 -11.00 3.45 -29.09
CA LYS A 234 -11.21 3.78 -30.52
C LYS A 234 -10.21 4.82 -31.04
N ASN A 235 -9.74 5.71 -30.17
CA ASN A 235 -8.92 6.87 -30.55
C ASN A 235 -7.52 6.83 -29.92
N LYS A 236 -7.30 5.95 -28.94
CA LYS A 236 -6.04 5.80 -28.20
C LYS A 236 -5.61 4.34 -28.23
N LYS A 237 -4.29 4.12 -28.16
CA LYS A 237 -3.69 2.77 -28.15
C LYS A 237 -3.49 2.30 -26.71
N LEU A 238 -4.59 2.01 -26.00
CA LEU A 238 -4.50 1.52 -24.61
C LEU A 238 -4.41 0.00 -24.59
N PHE A 239 -3.54 -0.52 -23.74
CA PHE A 239 -3.32 -1.95 -23.52
C PHE A 239 -3.39 -2.24 -22.03
N TYR A 240 -3.91 -3.40 -21.65
CA TYR A 240 -4.11 -3.78 -20.26
C TYR A 240 -3.47 -5.13 -20.00
N TYR A 241 -2.75 -5.30 -18.89
CA TYR A 241 -2.28 -6.62 -18.48
C TYR A 241 -2.52 -6.90 -17.00
N GLY A 242 -2.57 -8.19 -16.70
CA GLY A 242 -2.84 -8.68 -15.37
C GLY A 242 -4.32 -8.55 -14.99
N ASN A 243 -4.64 -9.08 -13.81
CA ASN A 243 -5.99 -9.06 -13.30
C ASN A 243 -5.97 -9.00 -11.78
N TYR A 244 -6.65 -7.99 -11.24
CA TYR A 244 -6.73 -7.75 -9.80
C TYR A 244 -7.27 -8.95 -9.03
N TYR A 245 -8.30 -9.63 -9.57
CA TYR A 245 -8.89 -10.79 -8.89
C TYR A 245 -7.93 -11.98 -8.85
N LEU A 246 -7.19 -12.23 -9.93
CA LEU A 246 -6.15 -13.27 -9.92
C LEU A 246 -5.06 -12.96 -8.90
N SER A 247 -4.50 -11.76 -8.93
CA SER A 247 -3.45 -11.36 -7.99
C SER A 247 -3.91 -11.36 -6.53
N LYS A 248 -5.18 -11.00 -6.28
CA LYS A 248 -5.79 -11.10 -4.95
C LYS A 248 -5.95 -12.56 -4.51
N SER A 249 -6.45 -13.42 -5.40
CA SER A 249 -6.64 -14.84 -5.13
C SER A 249 -5.32 -15.59 -4.94
N ASP A 250 -4.24 -15.20 -5.64
CA ASP A 250 -2.90 -15.73 -5.42
C ASP A 250 -2.43 -15.51 -3.97
N LEU A 251 -2.58 -14.28 -3.47
CA LEU A 251 -2.21 -13.93 -2.10
C LEU A 251 -3.10 -14.64 -1.07
N GLU A 252 -4.39 -14.77 -1.38
CA GLU A 252 -5.35 -15.51 -0.55
C GLU A 252 -4.98 -16.99 -0.48
N LEU A 253 -4.63 -17.63 -1.61
CA LEU A 253 -4.18 -19.01 -1.64
C LEU A 253 -2.90 -19.24 -0.84
N GLU A 254 -1.92 -18.34 -0.94
CA GLU A 254 -0.71 -18.42 -0.13
C GLU A 254 -1.05 -18.39 1.36
N THR A 255 -1.93 -17.46 1.76
CA THR A 255 -2.40 -17.32 3.14
C THR A 255 -3.12 -18.57 3.63
N LEU A 256 -4.06 -19.10 2.83
CA LEU A 256 -4.83 -20.30 3.16
C LEU A 256 -3.93 -21.54 3.25
N LYS A 257 -2.93 -21.67 2.38
CA LYS A 257 -1.98 -22.79 2.40
C LYS A 257 -1.11 -22.75 3.66
N ASP A 258 -0.69 -21.58 4.11
CA ASP A 258 0.05 -21.44 5.36
C ASP A 258 -0.83 -21.76 6.59
N GLN A 259 -2.07 -21.27 6.60
CA GLN A 259 -3.03 -21.61 7.65
C GLN A 259 -3.31 -23.11 7.71
N LEU A 260 -3.38 -23.78 6.55
CA LEU A 260 -3.56 -25.22 6.47
C LEU A 260 -2.38 -25.95 7.11
N LYS A 261 -1.13 -25.56 6.82
CA LYS A 261 0.06 -26.15 7.44
C LYS A 261 0.04 -26.03 8.96
N GLU A 262 -0.40 -24.89 9.50
CA GLU A 262 -0.51 -24.70 10.95
C GLU A 262 -1.65 -25.53 11.55
N ALA A 263 -2.83 -25.55 10.93
CA ALA A 263 -3.97 -26.36 11.38
C ALA A 263 -3.68 -27.86 11.36
N GLU A 264 -2.89 -28.33 10.40
CA GLU A 264 -2.43 -29.72 10.32
C GLU A 264 -1.48 -30.09 11.47
N LYS A 265 -0.66 -29.16 11.98
CA LYS A 265 0.19 -29.38 13.16
C LYS A 265 -0.62 -29.49 14.44
N ASP A 266 -1.65 -28.67 14.58
CA ASP A 266 -2.50 -28.60 15.78
C ASP A 266 -3.61 -29.68 15.80
N MET A 267 -3.62 -30.58 14.82
CA MET A 267 -4.60 -31.68 14.66
C MET A 267 -6.07 -31.21 14.65
N ASN A 268 -6.35 -29.97 14.22
CA ASN A 268 -7.71 -29.43 14.15
C ASN A 268 -8.43 -29.91 12.88
N SER A 269 -8.98 -31.12 12.91
CA SER A 269 -9.57 -31.80 11.74
C SER A 269 -10.70 -31.02 11.04
N SER A 270 -11.54 -30.33 11.81
CA SER A 270 -12.62 -29.47 11.28
C SER A 270 -12.07 -28.28 10.49
N MET A 271 -11.05 -27.61 11.05
CA MET A 271 -10.39 -26.48 10.39
C MET A 271 -9.63 -26.91 9.12
N VAL A 272 -8.95 -28.05 9.16
CA VAL A 272 -8.26 -28.64 7.99
C VAL A 272 -9.24 -28.90 6.84
N GLY A 273 -10.41 -29.50 7.14
CA GLY A 273 -11.45 -29.75 6.14
C GLY A 273 -11.96 -28.48 5.48
N SER A 274 -12.26 -27.45 6.29
CA SER A 274 -12.72 -26.14 5.82
C SER A 274 -11.68 -25.45 4.94
N LEU A 275 -10.42 -25.38 5.38
CA LEU A 275 -9.32 -24.76 4.63
C LEU A 275 -9.10 -25.44 3.27
N ARG A 276 -9.11 -26.77 3.22
CA ARG A 276 -9.00 -27.52 1.94
C ARG A 276 -10.18 -27.28 1.01
N ALA A 277 -11.38 -27.05 1.54
CA ALA A 277 -12.53 -26.68 0.72
C ALA A 277 -12.37 -25.27 0.13
N THR A 278 -11.98 -24.29 0.96
CA THR A 278 -11.75 -22.91 0.53
C THR A 278 -10.61 -22.80 -0.49
N ILE A 279 -9.51 -23.53 -0.29
CA ILE A 279 -8.39 -23.58 -1.26
C ILE A 279 -8.89 -24.07 -2.62
N ARG A 280 -9.60 -25.20 -2.66
CA ARG A 280 -10.16 -25.74 -3.91
C ARG A 280 -11.14 -24.77 -4.58
N GLY A 281 -11.97 -24.09 -3.78
CA GLY A 281 -12.89 -23.07 -4.28
C GLY A 281 -12.16 -21.90 -4.92
N THR A 282 -11.09 -21.43 -4.29
CA THR A 282 -10.27 -20.31 -4.77
C THR A 282 -9.50 -20.69 -6.03
N GLU A 283 -8.89 -21.89 -6.08
CA GLU A 283 -8.24 -22.43 -7.28
C GLU A 283 -9.22 -22.56 -8.45
N LYS A 284 -10.46 -23.01 -8.19
CA LYS A 284 -11.50 -23.08 -9.22
C LYS A 284 -11.86 -21.68 -9.76
N TYR A 285 -12.06 -20.71 -8.87
CA TYR A 285 -12.38 -19.34 -9.23
C TYR A 285 -11.29 -18.69 -10.10
N MET A 286 -10.02 -18.90 -9.74
CA MET A 286 -8.90 -18.40 -10.55
C MET A 286 -8.90 -18.99 -11.96
N ASN A 287 -9.09 -20.31 -12.10
CA ASN A 287 -9.19 -20.97 -13.40
C ASN A 287 -10.35 -20.43 -14.25
N GLU A 288 -11.45 -19.98 -13.63
CA GLU A 288 -12.58 -19.35 -14.34
C GLU A 288 -12.20 -17.97 -14.87
N ILE A 289 -11.53 -17.14 -14.05
CA ILE A 289 -11.07 -15.80 -14.46
C ILE A 289 -10.00 -15.90 -15.56
N GLU A 290 -9.04 -16.81 -15.45
CA GLU A 290 -8.00 -16.98 -16.48
C GLU A 290 -8.61 -17.31 -17.85
N LYS A 291 -9.64 -18.15 -17.89
CA LYS A 291 -10.37 -18.46 -19.12
C LYS A 291 -11.10 -17.25 -19.69
N GLU A 292 -11.67 -16.41 -18.85
CA GLU A 292 -12.33 -15.16 -19.27
C GLU A 292 -11.32 -14.17 -19.86
N ILE A 293 -10.15 -14.01 -19.24
CA ILE A 293 -9.08 -13.13 -19.75
C ILE A 293 -8.63 -13.57 -21.15
N ILE A 294 -8.38 -14.87 -21.33
CA ILE A 294 -7.94 -15.43 -22.63
C ILE A 294 -8.95 -15.14 -23.75
N GLN A 295 -10.23 -15.01 -23.42
CA GLN A 295 -11.29 -14.74 -24.40
C GLN A 295 -11.38 -13.26 -24.80
N ASN A 296 -10.81 -12.33 -24.02
CA ASN A 296 -10.94 -10.90 -24.25
C ASN A 296 -9.69 -10.32 -24.95
N GLN A 297 -9.85 -9.91 -26.21
CA GLN A 297 -8.73 -9.60 -27.14
C GLN A 297 -7.84 -8.40 -26.73
N HIS A 298 -8.23 -7.61 -25.72
CA HIS A 298 -7.49 -6.42 -25.28
C HIS A 298 -6.90 -6.54 -23.87
N THR A 299 -7.02 -7.71 -23.23
CA THR A 299 -6.44 -7.97 -21.90
C THR A 299 -5.39 -9.06 -22.01
N PHE A 300 -4.17 -8.74 -21.63
CA PHE A 300 -3.04 -9.65 -21.68
C PHE A 300 -2.75 -10.25 -20.30
N GLY A 301 -2.17 -11.45 -20.26
CA GLY A 301 -1.71 -12.03 -19.00
C GLY A 301 -0.50 -11.27 -18.47
N THR A 302 0.40 -10.87 -19.37
CA THR A 302 1.70 -10.28 -19.02
C THR A 302 2.05 -9.03 -19.83
N LYS A 303 2.97 -8.22 -19.29
CA LYS A 303 3.53 -7.05 -19.99
C LYS A 303 4.30 -7.46 -21.24
N GLU A 304 5.00 -8.59 -21.19
CA GLU A 304 5.81 -9.11 -22.30
C GLU A 304 4.96 -9.45 -23.53
N GLU A 305 3.74 -9.96 -23.33
CA GLU A 305 2.78 -10.20 -24.40
C GLU A 305 2.35 -8.90 -25.09
N ILE A 306 2.11 -7.85 -24.31
CA ILE A 306 1.82 -6.51 -24.85
C ILE A 306 3.00 -5.99 -25.67
N ILE A 307 4.22 -6.05 -25.13
CA ILE A 307 5.42 -5.55 -25.83
C ILE A 307 5.60 -6.27 -27.17
N LYS A 308 5.42 -7.59 -27.21
CA LYS A 308 5.46 -8.37 -28.45
C LYS A 308 4.37 -7.95 -29.43
N THR A 309 3.15 -7.73 -28.94
CA THR A 309 2.01 -7.29 -29.76
C THR A 309 2.23 -5.92 -30.37
N ILE A 310 2.70 -4.95 -29.56
CA ILE A 310 3.06 -3.61 -30.03
C ILE A 310 4.16 -3.70 -31.09
N ALA A 311 5.24 -4.46 -30.83
CA ALA A 311 6.34 -4.63 -31.77
C ALA A 311 5.85 -5.18 -33.11
N ASN A 312 5.02 -6.24 -33.10
CA ASN A 312 4.49 -6.85 -34.32
C ASN A 312 3.53 -5.94 -35.10
N THR A 313 2.89 -4.98 -34.44
CA THR A 313 1.98 -4.02 -35.10
C THR A 313 2.75 -2.88 -35.80
N VAL A 314 4.00 -2.62 -35.42
CA VAL A 314 4.87 -1.60 -36.04
C VAL A 314 5.56 -2.12 -37.31
N TYR A 315 5.66 -3.43 -37.49
CA TYR A 315 6.30 -4.07 -38.65
C TYR A 315 5.33 -4.50 -39.77
N ASN A 316 4.03 -4.28 -39.61
CA ASN A 316 2.98 -4.52 -40.61
C ASN A 316 2.39 -3.21 -41.11
#